data_AF-A0AAD7UCN7-F1
#
_entry.id   AF-A0AAD7UCN7-F1
#
_cell.length_a   1.000
_cell.length_b   1.000
_cell.length_c   1.000
_cell.angle_alpha   90.00
_cell.angle_beta   90.00
_cell.angle_gamma   90.00
#
_symmetry.space_group_name_H-M   'P 1'
#
loop_
_entity.id
_entity.type
_entity.pdbx_description
1 polymer ?
#
loop_
_entity_poly.entity_id
_entity_poly.type
_entity_poly.pdbx_seq_one_letter_code
_entity_poly.pdbx_strand_id
1 'polypeptide(L)'
;MVGTDGWCVHFDRDRRLCTVYETRPDFCRVTPATFDRMYGVDEAHFDSFCTACCRDHITDVYGTSSNEMQRFNKAIKALRREATRDSSY
;
A
#
# COMPACT_ATOMS: atom_id res chain seq x y z
N MET A 1 -7.31 -11.76 16.34
CA MET A 1 -6.34 -10.81 15.75
C MET A 1 -7.03 -9.64 15.08
N VAL A 2 -8.16 -9.87 14.40
CA VAL A 2 -9.04 -8.81 13.90
C VAL A 2 -10.27 -8.73 14.82
N GLY A 3 -10.67 -7.52 15.22
CA GLY A 3 -11.84 -7.23 16.05
C GLY A 3 -13.14 -7.33 15.26
N THR A 4 -14.27 -7.19 15.95
CA THR A 4 -15.61 -7.19 15.33
C THR A 4 -15.84 -6.00 14.39
N ASP A 5 -15.02 -4.96 14.51
CA ASP A 5 -14.98 -3.78 13.65
C ASP A 5 -14.10 -3.95 12.41
N GLY A 6 -13.50 -5.13 12.22
CA GLY A 6 -12.60 -5.40 11.11
C GLY A 6 -11.18 -4.85 11.29
N TRP A 7 -10.86 -4.25 12.45
CA TRP A 7 -9.53 -3.70 12.71
C TRP A 7 -8.64 -4.66 13.47
N CYS A 8 -7.32 -4.54 13.26
CA CYS A 8 -6.36 -5.26 14.05
C CYS A 8 -6.45 -4.83 15.53
N VAL A 9 -6.65 -5.79 16.45
CA VAL A 9 -6.81 -5.51 17.89
C VAL A 9 -5.54 -4.94 18.55
N HIS A 10 -4.40 -4.97 17.85
CA HIS A 10 -3.11 -4.44 18.30
C HIS A 10 -2.69 -3.14 17.61
N PHE A 11 -3.54 -2.59 16.73
CA PHE A 11 -3.28 -1.31 16.07
C PHE A 11 -3.84 -0.15 16.91
N ASP A 12 -2.94 0.66 17.47
CA ASP A 12 -3.29 1.93 18.10
C ASP A 12 -3.62 2.94 16.99
N ARG A 13 -4.91 3.27 16.87
CA ARG A 13 -5.43 4.14 15.81
C ARG A 13 -5.03 5.60 15.99
N ASP A 14 -4.87 6.05 17.23
CA ASP A 14 -4.54 7.44 17.56
C ASP A 14 -3.08 7.72 17.25
N ARG A 15 -2.20 6.79 17.63
CA ARG A 15 -0.75 6.91 17.40
C ARG A 15 -0.31 6.34 16.05
N ARG A 16 -1.16 5.55 15.39
CA ARG A 16 -0.87 4.78 14.17
C ARG A 16 0.31 3.82 14.35
N LEU A 17 0.37 3.16 15.51
CA LEU A 17 1.45 2.23 15.89
C LEU A 17 0.89 0.85 16.23
N CYS A 18 1.61 -0.21 15.85
CA CYS A 18 1.29 -1.57 16.30
C CYS A 18 2.06 -1.87 17.59
N THR A 19 1.39 -2.38 18.63
CA THR A 19 1.94 -2.37 20.00
C THR A 19 2.54 -3.69 20.51
N VAL A 20 2.37 -4.82 19.82
CA VAL A 20 2.67 -6.17 20.41
C VAL A 20 3.53 -7.09 19.53
N TYR A 21 3.85 -6.73 18.29
CA TYR A 21 4.46 -7.68 17.36
C TYR A 21 5.99 -7.68 17.41
N GLU A 22 6.60 -8.77 17.90
CA GLU A 22 8.03 -9.07 17.67
C GLU A 22 8.29 -9.26 16.17
N THR A 23 7.35 -9.89 15.45
CA THR A 23 7.36 -10.01 14.00
C THR A 23 5.99 -9.63 13.43
N ARG A 24 5.96 -8.73 12.45
CA ARG A 24 4.70 -8.27 11.83
C ARG A 24 3.96 -9.46 11.17
N PRO A 25 2.68 -9.69 11.48
CA PRO A 25 1.92 -10.82 10.94
C PRO A 25 1.69 -10.66 9.44
N ASP A 26 1.49 -11.79 8.74
CA ASP A 26 1.47 -11.82 7.28
C ASP A 26 0.33 -11.00 6.67
N PHE A 27 -0.86 -11.00 7.27
CA PHE A 27 -1.99 -10.20 6.78
C PHE A 27 -1.74 -8.67 6.86
N CYS A 28 -0.74 -8.23 7.64
CA CYS A 28 -0.31 -6.82 7.70
C CYS A 28 0.87 -6.52 6.75
N ARG A 29 1.33 -7.50 5.97
CA ARG A 29 2.43 -7.32 5.01
C ARG A 29 1.84 -7.01 3.63
N VAL A 30 2.34 -5.93 3.03
CA VAL A 30 1.96 -5.53 1.68
C VAL A 30 2.86 -6.28 0.71
N THR A 31 2.49 -7.53 0.41
CA THR A 31 3.19 -8.41 -0.54
C THR A 31 2.21 -9.00 -1.55
N PRO A 32 2.67 -9.41 -2.75
CA PRO A 32 1.82 -10.05 -3.75
C PRO A 32 1.06 -11.26 -3.19
N ALA A 33 1.76 -12.18 -2.51
CA ALA A 33 1.16 -13.38 -1.94
C ALA A 33 0.06 -13.08 -0.90
N THR A 34 0.20 -12.00 -0.12
CA THR A 34 -0.82 -11.61 0.85
C THR A 34 -2.05 -11.04 0.14
N PHE A 35 -1.84 -10.23 -0.89
CA PHE A 35 -2.91 -9.57 -1.64
C PHE A 35 -3.68 -10.51 -2.55
N ASP A 36 -3.01 -11.51 -3.12
CA ASP A 36 -3.65 -12.60 -3.84
C ASP A 36 -4.58 -13.37 -2.91
N ARG A 37 -4.06 -13.86 -1.77
CA ARG A 37 -4.86 -14.62 -0.78
C ARG A 37 -6.03 -13.84 -0.18
N MET A 38 -5.87 -12.53 0.06
CA MET A 38 -6.87 -11.73 0.77
C MET A 38 -7.87 -11.02 -0.15
N TYR A 39 -7.43 -10.62 -1.35
CA TYR A 39 -8.20 -9.75 -2.23
C TYR A 39 -8.32 -10.31 -3.66
N GLY A 40 -7.68 -11.44 -3.97
CA GLY A 40 -7.65 -12.01 -5.32
C GLY A 40 -6.87 -11.13 -6.31
N VAL A 41 -5.95 -10.30 -5.83
CA VAL A 41 -5.11 -9.44 -6.66
C VAL A 41 -3.84 -10.19 -6.99
N ASP A 42 -3.71 -10.64 -8.23
CA ASP A 42 -2.52 -11.33 -8.70
C ASP A 42 -1.27 -10.42 -8.69
N GLU A 43 -0.10 -11.04 -8.77
CA GLU A 43 1.19 -10.33 -8.74
C GLU A 43 1.37 -9.34 -9.91
N ALA A 44 0.80 -9.63 -11.08
CA ALA A 44 0.90 -8.74 -12.24
C ALA A 44 0.12 -7.44 -12.05
N HIS A 45 -0.98 -7.48 -11.28
CA HIS A 45 -1.81 -6.33 -10.97
C HIS A 45 -1.45 -5.66 -9.63
N PHE A 46 -0.70 -6.33 -8.75
CA PHE A 46 -0.37 -5.89 -7.39
C PHE A 46 0.12 -4.44 -7.30
N ASP A 47 1.13 -4.08 -8.11
CA ASP A 47 1.70 -2.73 -8.11
C ASP A 47 0.70 -1.67 -8.56
N SER A 48 -0.09 -2.00 -9.60
CA SER A 48 -1.11 -1.09 -10.12
C SER A 48 -2.22 -0.84 -9.10
N PHE A 49 -2.62 -1.90 -8.38
CA PHE A 49 -3.63 -1.88 -7.33
C PHE A 49 -3.15 -1.04 -6.14
N CYS A 50 -1.96 -1.33 -5.59
CA CYS A 50 -1.41 -0.57 -4.47
C CYS A 50 -1.21 0.92 -4.83
N THR A 51 -0.76 1.21 -6.06
CA THR A 51 -0.64 2.59 -6.54
C THR A 51 -1.99 3.30 -6.56
N ALA A 52 -3.06 2.63 -6.99
CA ALA A 52 -4.41 3.19 -7.00
C ALA A 52 -4.91 3.49 -5.58
N CYS A 53 -4.77 2.55 -4.64
CA CYS A 53 -5.16 2.77 -3.24
C CYS A 53 -4.44 3.99 -2.62
N CYS A 54 -3.15 4.18 -2.92
CA CYS A 54 -2.42 5.36 -2.47
C CYS A 54 -2.98 6.66 -3.08
N ARG A 55 -3.40 6.66 -4.35
CA ARG A 55 -4.03 7.84 -4.97
C ARG A 55 -5.37 8.17 -4.35
N ASP A 56 -6.20 7.16 -4.08
CA ASP A 56 -7.49 7.36 -3.42
C ASP A 56 -7.28 7.97 -2.04
N HIS A 57 -6.34 7.43 -1.25
CA HIS A 57 -6.06 7.98 0.07
C HIS A 57 -5.49 9.42 0.04
N ILE A 58 -4.59 9.73 -0.90
CA ILE A 58 -4.11 11.11 -1.09
C ILE A 58 -5.26 12.03 -1.50
N THR A 59 -6.19 11.54 -2.33
CA THR A 59 -7.37 12.30 -2.76
C THR A 59 -8.29 12.60 -1.58
N ASP A 60 -8.55 11.63 -0.72
CA ASP A 60 -9.40 11.81 0.47
C ASP A 60 -8.81 12.80 1.48
N VAL A 61 -7.48 12.80 1.65
CA VAL A 61 -6.80 13.64 2.65
C VAL A 61 -6.45 15.03 2.12
N TYR A 62 -5.99 15.14 0.87
CA TYR A 62 -5.42 16.36 0.30
C TYR A 62 -6.16 16.87 -0.95
N GLY A 63 -7.00 16.04 -1.58
CA GLY A 63 -7.68 16.35 -2.84
C GLY A 63 -6.89 15.91 -4.08
N THR A 64 -7.62 15.71 -5.19
CA THR A 64 -7.08 15.17 -6.45
C THR A 64 -6.05 16.08 -7.10
N SER A 65 -6.16 17.40 -6.94
CA SER A 65 -5.25 18.39 -7.55
C SER A 65 -4.09 18.82 -6.62
N SER A 66 -3.91 18.13 -5.50
CA SER A 66 -2.91 18.46 -4.47
C SER A 66 -1.46 18.34 -4.94
N ASN A 67 -0.56 19.06 -4.27
CA ASN A 67 0.88 18.94 -4.50
C ASN A 67 1.39 17.53 -4.14
N GLU A 68 0.78 16.90 -3.15
CA GLU A 68 1.02 15.53 -2.70
C GLU A 68 0.73 14.54 -3.83
N MET A 69 -0.43 14.67 -4.49
CA MET A 69 -0.78 13.85 -5.65
C MET A 69 0.22 14.02 -6.79
N GLN A 70 0.62 15.26 -7.09
CA GLN A 70 1.60 15.54 -8.15
C GLN A 70 2.98 14.94 -7.83
N ARG A 71 3.46 15.10 -6.59
CA ARG A 71 4.74 14.53 -6.12
C ARG A 71 4.72 13.01 -6.18
N PHE A 72 3.64 12.38 -5.69
CA PHE A 72 3.47 10.94 -5.73
C PHE A 72 3.48 10.39 -7.17
N ASN A 73 2.67 10.98 -8.07
CA ASN A 73 2.62 10.54 -9.46
C ASN A 73 3.97 10.70 -10.17
N LYS A 74 4.72 11.78 -9.87
CA LYS A 74 6.09 11.97 -10.38
C LYS A 74 7.03 10.87 -9.88
N ALA A 75 6.98 10.51 -8.59
CA ALA A 75 7.81 9.46 -8.02
C ALA A 75 7.50 8.09 -8.64
N ILE A 76 6.22 7.72 -8.76
CA ILE A 76 5.80 6.46 -9.40
C ILE A 76 6.27 6.40 -10.85
N LYS A 77 6.20 7.52 -11.59
CA LYS A 77 6.70 7.57 -12.97
C LYS A 77 8.22 7.37 -13.06
N ALA A 78 8.99 7.88 -12.10
CA ALA A 78 10.43 7.68 -12.03
C ALA A 78 10.77 6.20 -11.74
N LEU A 79 10.17 5.62 -10.69
CA LEU A 79 10.38 4.22 -10.31
C LEU A 79 10.06 3.25 -11.46
N ARG A 80 8.95 3.47 -12.17
CA ARG A 80 8.59 2.63 -13.33
C ARG A 80 9.62 2.70 -14.46
N ARG A 81 10.22 3.87 -14.70
CA ARG A 81 11.28 4.02 -15.71
C ARG A 81 12.54 3.29 -15.30
N GLU A 82 12.89 3.31 -14.02
CA GLU A 82 14.05 2.59 -13.49
C GLU A 82 13.86 1.08 -13.63
N ALA A 83 12.70 0.55 -13.20
CA ALA A 83 12.37 -0.88 -13.34
C ALA A 83 12.45 -1.36 -14.80
N THR A 84 11.99 -0.55 -15.77
CA THR A 84 12.10 -0.90 -17.20
C THR A 84 13.53 -0.87 -17.73
N ARG A 85 14.44 -0.10 -17.13
CA ARG A 85 15.85 -0.03 -17.54
C ARG A 85 16.62 -1.26 -17.05
N ASP A 86 16.31 -1.75 -15.85
CA ASP A 86 16.99 -2.93 -15.28
C ASP A 86 16.54 -4.25 -15.94
N SER A 87 15.35 -4.29 -16.55
CA SER A 87 14.87 -5.46 -17.30
C SER A 87 15.52 -5.63 -18.69
N SER A 88 16.42 -4.73 -19.10
CA SER A 88 17.07 -4.74 -20.42
C SER A 88 18.50 -5.32 -20.41
N TYR A 89 18.94 -5.89 -19.30
CA TYR A 89 20.26 -6.53 -19.15
C TYR A 89 20.14 -8.07 -19.04
#